data_AF-A0A3D4UM52-F1
#
_entry.id   AF-A0A3D4UM52-F1
#
_cell.length_a   1.000
_cell.length_b   1.000
_cell.length_c   1.000
_cell.angle_alpha   90.00
_cell.angle_beta   90.00
_cell.angle_gamma   90.00
#
_symmetry.space_group_name_H-M   'P 1'
#
loop_
_entity.id
_entity.type
_entity.pdbx_description
1 polymer ?
#
loop_
_entity_poly.entity_id
_entity_poly.type
_entity_poly.pdbx_seq_one_letter_code
_entity_poly.pdbx_strand_id
1 'polypeptide(L)'
;IGLAGKATTLTVVSALEGDEETVNEREVTLKPIGSEFGLRYRAWVESNRKYVEENSDGKIGYIYVPNTGVQGQNELFRQFYGQIGKEALMIDERWNGGGQIPNRFIELLNRPRTNYWYRRDGADWPWPYDSHQGPKAMLINGNAG
;
A
#
# COMPACT_ATOMS: atom_id res chain seq x y z
N ILE A 1 2.57 34.50 1.35
CA ILE A 1 2.41 33.89 2.69
C ILE A 1 1.47 32.70 2.53
N GLY A 2 1.91 31.48 2.82
CA GLY A 2 1.06 30.29 2.76
C GLY A 2 0.17 30.15 3.99
N LEU A 3 -0.98 29.47 3.85
CA LEU A 3 -1.91 29.13 4.94
C LEU A 3 -1.56 27.80 5.63
N ALA A 4 -0.47 27.14 5.21
CA ALA A 4 0.01 25.90 5.80
C ALA A 4 0.22 26.03 7.32
N GLY A 5 -0.32 25.08 8.08
CA GLY A 5 -0.21 25.02 9.53
C GLY A 5 -1.09 26.03 10.28
N LYS A 6 -1.94 26.82 9.60
CA LYS A 6 -2.83 27.80 10.22
C LYS A 6 -4.28 27.32 10.12
N ALA A 7 -5.09 27.54 11.15
CA ALA A 7 -6.52 27.30 11.04
C ALA A 7 -7.10 28.23 9.95
N THR A 8 -7.79 27.66 8.98
CA THR A 8 -8.35 28.36 7.82
C THR A 8 -9.75 27.83 7.59
N THR A 9 -10.72 28.74 7.52
CA THR A 9 -12.10 28.42 7.13
C THR A 9 -12.21 28.53 5.61
N LEU A 10 -12.70 27.45 4.98
CA LEU A 10 -13.05 27.44 3.56
C LEU A 10 -14.57 27.36 3.44
N THR A 11 -15.14 28.20 2.59
CA THR A 11 -16.52 28.03 2.13
C THR A 11 -16.53 27.03 0.98
N VAL A 12 -17.30 25.96 1.13
CA VAL A 12 -17.46 24.90 0.13
C VAL A 12 -18.91 24.88 -0.34
N VAL A 13 -19.11 25.10 -1.63
CA VAL A 13 -20.41 25.04 -2.31
C VAL A 13 -20.51 23.76 -3.15
N SER A 14 -21.64 23.05 -3.07
CA SER A 14 -21.86 21.78 -3.77
C SER A 14 -22.02 21.93 -5.29
N ALA A 15 -22.45 23.10 -5.75
CA ALA A 15 -22.59 23.44 -7.16
C ALA A 15 -22.38 24.96 -7.33
N LEU A 16 -21.85 25.38 -8.48
CA LEU A 16 -21.65 26.80 -8.82
C LEU A 16 -22.94 27.47 -9.33
N GLU A 17 -23.90 26.67 -9.79
CA GLU A 17 -25.20 27.11 -10.32
C GLU A 17 -26.31 26.15 -9.85
N GLY A 18 -27.48 26.71 -9.51
CA GLY A 18 -28.66 25.96 -9.04
C GLY A 18 -29.54 26.81 -8.12
N ASP A 19 -30.78 26.36 -7.90
CA ASP A 19 -31.71 26.97 -6.94
C ASP A 19 -31.24 26.72 -5.49
N GLU A 20 -31.75 27.49 -4.51
CA GLU A 20 -31.38 27.38 -3.07
C GLU A 20 -31.51 25.94 -2.51
N GLU A 21 -32.34 25.09 -3.13
CA GLU A 21 -32.53 23.69 -2.75
C GLU A 21 -31.38 22.76 -3.23
N THR A 22 -30.63 23.18 -4.25
CA THR A 22 -29.55 22.41 -4.89
C THR A 22 -28.13 22.90 -4.53
N VAL A 23 -27.99 24.16 -4.15
CA VAL A 23 -26.72 24.76 -3.72
C VAL A 23 -26.61 24.67 -2.20
N ASN A 24 -25.91 23.65 -1.71
CA ASN A 24 -25.55 23.54 -0.30
C ASN A 24 -24.20 24.22 -0.07
N GLU A 25 -24.23 25.31 0.69
CA GLU A 25 -23.04 25.98 1.20
C GLU A 25 -22.70 25.47 2.60
N ARG A 26 -21.42 25.18 2.84
CA ARG A 26 -20.92 24.87 4.17
C ARG A 26 -19.56 25.51 4.41
N GLU A 27 -19.37 26.01 5.63
CA GLU A 27 -18.06 26.42 6.10
C GLU A 27 -17.31 25.23 6.71
N VAL A 28 -16.06 25.06 6.31
CA VAL A 28 -15.19 24.00 6.80
C VAL A 28 -13.91 24.62 7.34
N THR A 29 -13.74 24.56 8.65
CA THR A 29 -12.49 24.94 9.30
C THR A 29 -11.50 23.78 9.25
N LEU A 30 -10.37 24.00 8.59
CA LEU A 30 -9.30 23.01 8.47
C LEU A 30 -7.92 23.63 8.72
N LYS A 31 -6.92 22.77 8.87
CA LYS A 31 -5.52 23.17 8.99
C LYS A 31 -4.77 22.66 7.76
N PRO A 32 -4.46 23.51 6.76
CA PRO A 32 -3.78 23.06 5.56
C PRO A 32 -2.40 22.49 5.90
N ILE A 33 -1.99 21.43 5.23
CA ILE A 33 -0.65 20.85 5.36
C ILE A 33 0.30 21.48 4.35
N GLY A 34 1.60 21.46 4.65
CA GLY A 34 2.61 22.05 3.76
C GLY A 34 2.82 21.29 2.44
N SER A 35 2.41 20.02 2.37
CA SER A 35 2.49 19.20 1.17
C SER A 35 1.48 18.07 1.22
N GLU A 36 0.78 17.83 0.12
CA GLU A 36 -0.12 16.69 -0.05
C GLU A 36 0.57 15.44 -0.60
N PHE A 37 1.88 15.50 -0.88
CA PHE A 37 2.61 14.40 -1.54
C PHE A 37 2.40 13.07 -0.82
N GLY A 38 2.55 13.03 0.51
CA GLY A 38 2.35 11.81 1.30
C GLY A 38 0.90 11.31 1.32
N LEU A 39 -0.10 12.19 1.16
CA LEU A 39 -1.50 11.80 1.03
C LEU A 39 -1.76 11.18 -0.35
N ARG A 40 -1.30 11.85 -1.41
CA ARG A 40 -1.44 11.39 -2.79
C ARG A 40 -0.70 10.08 -3.04
N TYR A 41 0.50 9.95 -2.50
CA TYR A 41 1.30 8.73 -2.54
C TYR A 41 0.52 7.54 -1.93
N ARG A 42 0.00 7.70 -0.70
CA ARG A 42 -0.79 6.64 -0.05
C ARG A 42 -2.07 6.33 -0.81
N ALA A 43 -2.79 7.35 -1.26
CA ALA A 43 -4.00 7.17 -2.05
C ALA A 43 -3.72 6.36 -3.34
N TRP A 44 -2.60 6.64 -4.01
CA TRP A 44 -2.17 5.90 -5.19
C TRP A 44 -1.88 4.42 -4.87
N VAL A 45 -1.07 4.14 -3.84
CA VAL A 45 -0.77 2.75 -3.42
C VAL A 45 -2.04 1.98 -3.07
N GLU A 46 -2.93 2.58 -2.26
CA GLU A 46 -4.18 1.92 -1.84
C GLU A 46 -5.17 1.76 -2.99
N SER A 47 -5.22 2.69 -3.95
CA SER A 47 -6.05 2.55 -5.15
C SER A 47 -5.62 1.37 -6.01
N ASN A 48 -4.30 1.15 -6.17
CA ASN A 48 -3.77 -0.01 -6.90
C ASN A 48 -4.03 -1.30 -6.13
N ARG A 49 -3.87 -1.29 -4.80
CA ARG A 49 -4.18 -2.46 -3.96
C ARG A 49 -5.65 -2.86 -4.11
N LYS A 50 -6.55 -1.89 -4.00
CA LYS A 50 -8.00 -2.08 -4.19
C LYS A 50 -8.30 -2.60 -5.59
N TYR A 51 -7.70 -2.02 -6.63
CA TYR A 51 -7.85 -2.51 -8.00
C TYR A 51 -7.44 -3.97 -8.15
N VAL A 52 -6.28 -4.38 -7.62
CA VAL A 52 -5.81 -5.77 -7.70
C VAL A 52 -6.73 -6.69 -6.89
N GLU A 53 -7.18 -6.28 -5.72
CA GLU A 53 -8.10 -7.04 -4.88
C GLU A 53 -9.44 -7.26 -5.59
N GLU A 54 -10.05 -6.22 -6.16
CA GLU A 54 -11.33 -6.31 -6.88
C GLU A 54 -11.22 -7.17 -8.15
N ASN A 55 -10.14 -7.04 -8.92
CA ASN A 55 -9.98 -7.78 -10.19
C ASN A 55 -9.50 -9.22 -10.00
N SER A 56 -9.07 -9.59 -8.79
CA SER A 56 -8.62 -10.96 -8.47
C SER A 56 -9.57 -11.69 -7.53
N ASP A 57 -10.75 -11.15 -7.24
CA ASP A 57 -11.67 -11.65 -6.21
C ASP A 57 -10.96 -11.84 -4.85
N GLY A 58 -10.03 -10.94 -4.53
CA GLY A 58 -9.24 -10.97 -3.32
C GLY A 58 -8.16 -12.04 -3.25
N LYS A 59 -7.82 -12.71 -4.37
CA LYS A 59 -6.81 -13.78 -4.41
C LYS A 59 -5.38 -13.28 -4.56
N ILE A 60 -5.16 -12.13 -5.20
CA ILE A 60 -3.83 -11.57 -5.43
C ILE A 60 -3.58 -10.44 -4.41
N GLY A 61 -2.46 -10.53 -3.69
CA GLY A 61 -1.97 -9.47 -2.82
C GLY A 61 -1.10 -8.48 -3.59
N TYR A 62 -1.18 -7.19 -3.24
CA TYR A 62 -0.40 -6.12 -3.88
C TYR A 62 0.51 -5.41 -2.86
N ILE A 63 1.80 -5.34 -3.18
CA ILE A 63 2.85 -4.75 -2.36
C ILE A 63 3.63 -3.76 -3.21
N TYR A 64 3.72 -2.49 -2.78
CA TYR A 64 4.52 -1.48 -3.46
C TYR A 64 5.83 -1.21 -2.71
N VAL A 65 6.95 -1.13 -3.45
CA VAL A 65 8.29 -0.91 -2.93
C VAL A 65 8.82 0.46 -3.39
N PRO A 66 8.85 1.48 -2.52
CA PRO A 66 9.28 2.84 -2.90
C PRO A 66 10.80 3.01 -3.04
N ASN A 67 11.58 2.24 -2.29
CA ASN A 67 13.04 2.27 -2.27
C ASN A 67 13.56 0.95 -1.66
N THR A 68 14.86 0.67 -1.79
CA THR A 68 15.53 -0.44 -1.09
C THR A 68 16.32 0.04 0.15
N GLY A 69 16.16 1.30 0.55
CA GLY A 69 16.66 1.83 1.82
C GLY A 69 15.84 1.35 3.02
N VAL A 70 16.22 1.79 4.23
CA VAL A 70 15.60 1.35 5.50
C VAL A 70 14.09 1.55 5.53
N GLN A 71 13.61 2.70 5.05
CA GLN A 71 12.18 2.99 5.00
C GLN A 71 11.44 2.02 4.08
N GLY A 72 11.99 1.75 2.89
CA GLY A 72 11.41 0.80 1.95
C GLY A 72 11.35 -0.63 2.50
N GLN A 73 12.35 -1.07 3.27
CA GLN A 73 12.30 -2.40 3.90
C GLN A 73 11.21 -2.48 4.97
N ASN A 74 11.06 -1.43 5.79
CA ASN A 74 10.00 -1.37 6.80
C ASN A 74 8.61 -1.39 6.16
N GLU A 75 8.42 -0.64 5.06
CA GLU A 75 7.16 -0.62 4.32
C GLU A 75 6.88 -1.93 3.59
N LEU A 76 7.90 -2.60 3.03
CA LEU A 76 7.75 -3.93 2.47
C LEU A 76 7.25 -4.89 3.54
N PHE A 77 7.93 -4.95 4.69
CA PHE A 77 7.57 -5.87 5.77
C PHE A 77 6.14 -5.62 6.23
N ARG A 78 5.77 -4.36 6.49
CA ARG A 78 4.42 -3.96 6.89
C ARG A 78 3.35 -4.43 5.88
N GLN A 79 3.62 -4.27 4.58
CA GLN A 79 2.68 -4.67 3.53
C GLN A 79 2.64 -6.19 3.35
N PHE A 80 3.80 -6.86 3.42
CA PHE A 80 3.92 -8.29 3.19
C PHE A 80 3.05 -9.11 4.14
N TYR A 81 3.12 -8.87 5.44
CA TYR A 81 2.29 -9.62 6.40
C TYR A 81 0.80 -9.32 6.26
N GLY A 82 0.43 -8.13 5.78
CA GLY A 82 -0.97 -7.82 5.46
C GLY A 82 -1.50 -8.56 4.23
N GLN A 83 -0.61 -9.06 3.36
CA GLN A 83 -0.95 -9.70 2.09
C GLN A 83 -0.53 -11.18 2.02
N ILE A 84 0.16 -11.70 3.04
CA ILE A 84 0.75 -13.05 3.03
C ILE A 84 -0.27 -14.19 2.93
N GLY A 85 -1.52 -13.93 3.36
CA GLY A 85 -2.62 -14.90 3.27
C GLY A 85 -3.25 -15.02 1.88
N LYS A 86 -2.83 -14.21 0.91
CA LYS A 86 -3.31 -14.22 -0.47
C LYS A 86 -2.72 -15.42 -1.23
N GLU A 87 -3.38 -15.84 -2.31
CA GLU A 87 -2.94 -17.00 -3.11
C GLU A 87 -1.72 -16.68 -3.97
N ALA A 88 -1.54 -15.42 -4.36
CA ALA A 88 -0.41 -14.93 -5.15
C ALA A 88 -0.03 -13.50 -4.72
N LEU A 89 1.19 -13.07 -5.05
CA LEU A 89 1.66 -11.71 -4.76
C LEU A 89 2.11 -10.98 -6.03
N MET A 90 1.69 -9.73 -6.15
CA MET A 90 2.21 -8.76 -7.10
C MET A 90 3.11 -7.77 -6.36
N ILE A 91 4.39 -7.76 -6.72
CA ILE A 91 5.40 -6.86 -6.16
C ILE A 91 5.61 -5.72 -7.16
N ASP A 92 5.18 -4.53 -6.81
CA ASP A 92 5.34 -3.35 -7.64
C ASP A 92 6.58 -2.56 -7.22
N GLU A 93 7.55 -2.54 -8.10
CA GLU A 93 8.86 -1.91 -7.93
C GLU A 93 9.04 -0.72 -8.88
N ARG A 94 7.98 -0.35 -9.63
CA ARG A 94 7.99 0.85 -10.47
C ARG A 94 8.37 2.08 -9.64
N TRP A 95 9.22 2.94 -10.20
CA TRP A 95 9.70 4.18 -9.54
C TRP A 95 10.45 3.97 -8.21
N ASN A 96 10.96 2.76 -7.96
CA ASN A 96 11.82 2.52 -6.81
C ASN A 96 13.11 3.36 -6.93
N GLY A 97 13.38 4.19 -5.92
CA GLY A 97 14.53 5.10 -5.90
C GLY A 97 15.86 4.46 -5.47
N GLY A 98 15.96 3.14 -5.46
CA GLY A 98 17.17 2.41 -5.11
C GLY A 98 17.52 2.48 -3.63
N GLY A 99 18.79 2.23 -3.31
CA GLY A 99 19.29 2.21 -1.94
C GLY A 99 20.28 1.06 -1.70
N GLN A 100 19.93 0.14 -0.80
CA GLN A 100 20.79 -1.00 -0.47
C GLN A 100 20.55 -2.17 -1.43
N ILE A 101 21.52 -3.08 -1.50
CA ILE A 101 21.35 -4.35 -2.21
C ILE A 101 20.20 -5.13 -1.54
N PRO A 102 19.14 -5.50 -2.28
CA PRO A 102 17.88 -5.99 -1.70
C PRO A 102 17.93 -7.46 -1.28
N ASN A 103 19.03 -7.94 -0.69
CA ASN A 103 19.19 -9.33 -0.26
C ASN A 103 18.06 -9.78 0.68
N ARG A 104 17.66 -8.92 1.63
CA ARG A 104 16.57 -9.23 2.57
C ARG A 104 15.21 -9.35 1.90
N PHE A 105 14.97 -8.63 0.81
CA PHE A 105 13.73 -8.74 0.03
C PHE A 105 13.65 -10.12 -0.63
N ILE A 106 14.75 -10.52 -1.28
CA ILE A 106 14.85 -11.81 -1.95
C ILE A 106 14.70 -12.94 -0.93
N GLU A 107 15.40 -12.86 0.21
CA GLU A 107 15.28 -13.86 1.28
C GLU A 107 13.87 -13.99 1.84
N LEU A 108 13.16 -12.87 2.02
CA LEU A 108 11.77 -12.88 2.49
C LEU A 108 10.84 -13.52 1.46
N LEU A 109 10.95 -13.12 0.18
CA LEU A 109 10.09 -13.61 -0.89
C LEU A 109 10.38 -15.06 -1.28
N ASN A 110 11.62 -15.52 -1.15
CA ASN A 110 12.05 -16.89 -1.48
C ASN A 110 12.11 -17.83 -0.27
N ARG A 111 11.67 -17.40 0.91
CA ARG A 111 11.71 -18.23 2.11
C ARG A 111 10.93 -19.53 1.89
N PRO A 112 11.55 -20.72 1.90
CA PRO A 112 10.85 -21.97 1.68
C PRO A 112 10.05 -22.37 2.92
N ARG A 113 8.94 -23.10 2.73
CA ARG A 113 8.31 -23.86 3.82
C ARG A 113 9.12 -25.12 4.05
N THR A 114 9.58 -25.33 5.27
CA THR A 114 10.47 -26.44 5.62
C THR A 114 9.73 -27.63 6.19
N ASN A 115 8.63 -27.40 6.90
CA ASN A 115 7.90 -28.47 7.59
C ASN A 115 6.46 -28.04 7.91
N TYR A 116 5.63 -29.02 8.30
CA TYR A 116 4.31 -28.82 8.87
C TYR A 116 4.31 -29.42 10.28
N TRP A 117 3.70 -28.75 11.25
CA TRP A 117 3.42 -29.40 12.54
C TRP A 117 1.98 -29.88 12.54
N TYR A 118 1.82 -31.18 12.70
CA TYR A 118 0.54 -31.82 12.86
C TYR A 118 0.06 -31.63 14.29
N ARG A 119 -1.10 -30.99 14.47
CA ARG A 119 -1.64 -30.70 15.81
C ARG A 119 -2.76 -31.68 16.16
N ARG A 120 -2.81 -32.12 17.42
CA ARG A 120 -3.87 -33.01 17.92
C ARG A 120 -5.23 -32.32 17.86
N ASP A 121 -5.26 -31.05 18.29
CA ASP A 121 -6.44 -30.21 18.32
C ASP A 121 -6.16 -28.93 17.51
N GLY A 122 -7.03 -28.62 16.55
CA GLY A 122 -6.92 -27.45 15.67
C GLY A 122 -6.32 -27.75 14.29
N ALA A 123 -6.13 -26.70 13.49
CA ALA A 123 -5.57 -26.82 12.15
C ALA A 123 -4.05 -27.03 12.18
N ASP A 124 -3.53 -27.84 11.27
CA ASP A 124 -2.09 -27.92 11.03
C ASP A 124 -1.54 -26.55 10.62
N TRP A 125 -0.27 -26.30 10.93
CA TRP A 125 0.38 -25.07 10.52
C TRP A 125 1.72 -25.32 9.82
N PRO A 126 1.99 -24.58 8.73
CA PRO A 126 3.29 -24.59 8.08
C PRO A 126 4.32 -23.83 8.92
N TRP A 127 5.58 -24.24 8.79
CA TRP A 127 6.71 -23.50 9.32
C TRP A 127 7.80 -23.32 8.23
N PRO A 128 8.44 -22.15 8.15
CA PRO A 128 8.08 -20.89 8.82
C PRO A 128 6.68 -20.41 8.43
N TYR A 129 5.91 -19.92 9.41
CA TYR A 129 4.53 -19.46 9.17
C TYR A 129 4.49 -18.18 8.32
N ASP A 130 5.59 -17.43 8.29
CA ASP A 130 5.76 -16.19 7.56
C ASP A 130 6.32 -16.39 6.15
N SER A 131 6.06 -17.56 5.57
CA SER A 131 6.47 -17.91 4.22
C SER A 131 5.27 -17.98 3.26
N HIS A 132 5.33 -17.19 2.19
CA HIS A 132 4.36 -17.21 1.09
C HIS A 132 4.82 -18.13 -0.05
N GLN A 133 4.05 -19.19 -0.32
CA GLN A 133 4.38 -20.20 -1.34
C GLN A 133 3.68 -20.00 -2.69
N GLY A 134 2.73 -19.08 -2.77
CA GLY A 134 2.05 -18.78 -4.02
C GLY A 134 2.96 -18.13 -5.08
N PRO A 135 2.50 -18.07 -6.34
CA PRO A 135 3.21 -17.41 -7.42
C PRO A 135 3.40 -15.92 -7.13
N LYS A 136 4.48 -15.38 -7.70
CA LYS A 136 4.89 -13.98 -7.50
C LYS A 136 5.22 -13.36 -8.85
N ALA A 137 4.76 -12.16 -9.09
CA ALA A 137 5.09 -11.38 -10.27
C ALA A 137 5.60 -9.99 -9.86
N MET A 138 6.55 -9.45 -10.62
CA MET A 138 7.13 -8.14 -10.36
C MET A 138 6.79 -7.16 -11.48
N LEU A 139 6.40 -5.94 -11.10
CA LEU A 139 6.24 -4.81 -12.02
C LEU A 139 7.45 -3.90 -11.91
N ILE A 140 8.05 -3.54 -13.04
CA ILE A 140 9.23 -2.68 -13.13
C ILE A 140 9.04 -1.61 -14.22
N ASN A 141 9.80 -0.53 -14.15
CA ASN A 141 9.88 0.49 -15.20
C ASN A 141 11.31 1.06 -15.32
N GLY A 142 11.56 1.88 -16.35
CA GLY A 142 12.88 2.49 -16.57
C GLY A 142 13.28 3.57 -15.55
N ASN A 143 12.40 3.88 -14.59
CA ASN A 143 12.64 4.85 -13.52
C ASN A 143 13.02 4.17 -12.19
N ALA A 144 13.00 2.84 -12.14
CA ALA A 144 13.51 2.08 -11.02
C ALA A 144 15.03 1.92 -11.13
N GLY A 145 15.76 2.20 -10.04
CA GLY A 145 17.23 2.11 -10.01
C GLY A 145 17.85 2.49 -8.67
#